data_AF-A0A016TTB6-F1
#
_entry.id   AF-A0A016TTB6-F1
#
_cell.length_a   1.000
_cell.length_b   1.000
_cell.length_c   1.000
_cell.angle_alpha   90.00
_cell.angle_beta   90.00
_cell.angle_gamma   90.00
#
_symmetry.space_group_name_H-M   'P 1'
#
loop_
_entity.id
_entity.type
_entity.pdbx_description
1 polymer ?
#
loop_
_entity_poly.entity_id
_entity_poly.type
_entity_poly.pdbx_seq_one_letter_code
_entity_poly.pdbx_strand_id
1 'polypeptide(L)' 'MLSKVQIRTILLHEFKLGRKAVEAHENIVKAWGPDVVSLRTTQLWFQRFRSGDTSLEDEPGRGRIRELDDDALKSLVE' A
#
# COMPACT_ATOMS: atom_id res chain seq x y z
N MET A 1 -5.79 11.68 -8.86
CA MET A 1 -5.53 10.43 -8.12
C MET A 1 -4.04 10.33 -7.84
N LEU A 2 -3.66 9.83 -6.67
CA LEU A 2 -2.26 9.56 -6.36
C LEU A 2 -1.76 8.39 -7.23
N SER A 3 -0.55 8.49 -7.76
CA SER A 3 0.07 7.36 -8.46
C SER A 3 0.49 6.26 -7.47
N LYS A 4 0.68 5.04 -7.95
CA LYS A 4 1.17 3.92 -7.13
C LYS A 4 2.48 4.28 -6.40
N VAL A 5 3.42 4.94 -7.07
CA VAL A 5 4.69 5.39 -6.48
C VAL A 5 4.46 6.43 -5.37
N GLN A 6 3.54 7.36 -5.55
CA GLN A 6 3.21 8.36 -4.51
C GLN A 6 2.62 7.68 -3.28
N ILE A 7 1.68 6.74 -3.44
CA ILE A 7 1.08 5.98 -2.34
C ILE A 7 2.16 5.21 -1.58
N ARG A 8 3.04 4.51 -2.28
CA ARG A 8 4.15 3.75 -1.69
C ARG A 8 5.14 4.66 -0.95
N THR A 9 5.40 5.85 -1.48
CA THR A 9 6.26 6.85 -0.83
C THR A 9 5.65 7.31 0.50
N ILE A 10 4.34 7.57 0.52
CA ILE A 10 3.62 7.95 1.74
C ILE A 10 3.65 6.79 2.75
N LEU A 11 3.39 5.56 2.31
CA LEU A 11 3.48 4.38 3.18
C LEU A 11 4.86 4.20 3.81
N LEU A 12 5.94 4.40 3.03
CA LEU A 12 7.30 4.34 3.53
C LEU A 12 7.58 5.46 4.55
N HIS A 13 7.04 6.66 4.30
CA HIS A 13 7.15 7.77 5.24
C HIS A 13 6.47 7.44 6.58
N GLU A 14 5.22 6.97 6.56
CA GLU A 14 4.47 6.53 7.75
C GLU A 14 5.23 5.43 8.52
N PHE A 15 5.80 4.46 7.80
CA PHE A 15 6.62 3.40 8.38
C PHE A 15 7.88 3.95 9.07
N LYS A 16 8.60 4.88 8.43
CA LYS A 16 9.78 5.54 9.03
C LYS A 16 9.44 6.39 10.25
N LEU A 17 8.21 6.87 10.36
CA LEU A 17 7.70 7.53 11.57
C LEU A 17 7.37 6.54 12.71
N GLY A 18 7.56 5.24 12.51
CA GLY A 18 7.31 4.21 13.51
C GLY A 18 5.84 3.87 13.73
N ARG A 19 4.94 4.33 12.84
CA ARG A 19 3.51 4.06 12.92
C ARG A 19 3.22 2.61 12.58
N LYS A 20 2.10 2.06 13.06
CA LYS A 20 1.61 0.75 12.62
C LYS A 20 0.87 0.88 11.29
N ALA A 21 0.74 -0.23 10.58
CA ALA A 21 0.05 -0.27 9.28
C ALA A 21 -1.41 0.24 9.36
N VAL A 22 -2.12 -0.07 10.45
CA VAL A 22 -3.51 0.38 10.66
C VAL A 22 -3.55 1.91 10.82
N GLU A 23 -2.71 2.45 11.69
CA GLU A 23 -2.61 3.91 11.93
C GLU A 23 -2.21 4.66 10.66
N ALA A 24 -1.25 4.11 9.89
CA ALA A 24 -0.84 4.67 8.61
C ALA A 24 -1.99 4.69 7.59
N HIS A 25 -2.77 3.61 7.49
CA HIS A 25 -3.94 3.55 6.61
C HIS A 25 -5.00 4.58 7.02
N GLU A 26 -5.31 4.69 8.31
CA GLU A 26 -6.28 5.68 8.81
C GLU A 26 -5.83 7.12 8.52
N ASN A 27 -4.55 7.43 8.73
CA ASN A 27 -3.98 8.74 8.39
C ASN A 27 -4.08 9.04 6.89
N ILE A 28 -3.80 8.04 6.04
CA ILE A 28 -3.86 8.19 4.59
C ILE A 28 -5.30 8.40 4.11
N VAL A 29 -6.23 7.57 4.57
CA VAL A 29 -7.65 7.71 4.23
C VAL A 29 -8.21 9.06 4.70
N LYS A 30 -7.81 9.52 5.89
CA LYS A 30 -8.22 10.81 6.43
C LYS A 30 -7.71 11.99 5.59
N ALA A 31 -6.49 11.90 5.06
CA ALA A 31 -5.86 12.99 4.32
C ALA A 31 -6.24 13.02 2.83
N TRP A 32 -6.41 11.85 2.19
CA TRP A 32 -6.58 11.76 0.74
C TRP A 32 -7.86 11.01 0.28
N GLY A 33 -8.65 10.45 1.20
CA GLY A 33 -9.91 9.77 0.92
C GLY A 33 -9.85 8.24 0.98
N PRO A 34 -11.01 7.56 1.06
CA PRO A 34 -11.10 6.11 1.29
C PRO A 34 -10.55 5.26 0.13
N ASP A 35 -10.61 5.75 -1.10
CA ASP A 35 -10.19 5.01 -2.31
C ASP A 35 -8.69 5.11 -2.62
N VAL A 36 -7.88 5.69 -1.74
CA VAL A 36 -6.44 5.87 -1.99
C VAL A 36 -5.64 4.59 -1.83
N VAL A 37 -5.90 3.82 -0.77
CA VAL A 37 -5.18 2.57 -0.51
C VAL A 37 -5.98 1.67 0.42
N SER A 38 -6.09 0.39 0.10
CA SER A 38 -6.72 -0.58 1.00
C SER A 38 -5.81 -0.91 2.19
N LEU A 39 -6.42 -1.25 3.34
CA LEU A 39 -5.67 -1.67 4.53
C LEU A 39 -4.76 -2.88 4.25
N ARG A 40 -5.22 -3.80 3.40
CA ARG A 40 -4.45 -4.98 3.00
C ARG A 40 -3.17 -4.61 2.27
N THR A 41 -3.25 -3.66 1.33
CA THR A 41 -2.09 -3.14 0.60
C THR A 41 -1.13 -2.45 1.56
N THR A 42 -1.62 -1.61 2.47
CA THR A 42 -0.80 -0.97 3.51
C THR A 42 -0.04 -2.00 4.36
N GLN A 43 -0.72 -3.04 4.85
CA GLN A 43 -0.09 -4.09 5.64
C GLN A 43 1.01 -4.83 4.86
N LEU A 44 0.76 -5.14 3.60
CA LEU A 44 1.71 -5.87 2.76
C LEU A 44 2.98 -5.04 2.51
N TRP A 45 2.84 -3.75 2.23
CA TRP A 45 3.98 -2.83 2.11
C TRP A 45 4.76 -2.73 3.42
N PHE A 46 4.07 -2.66 4.55
CA PHE A 46 4.71 -2.65 5.88
C PHE A 46 5.43 -3.96 6.22
N GLN A 47 5.01 -5.11 5.66
CA GLN A 47 5.77 -6.35 5.77
C GLN A 47 7.07 -6.26 4.95
N ARG A 48 7.01 -5.76 3.70
CA ARG A 48 8.21 -5.55 2.87
C ARG A 48 9.22 -4.63 3.54
N PHE A 49 8.76 -3.48 4.05
CA PHE A 49 9.63 -2.50 4.70
C PHE A 49 10.30 -3.09 5.95
N ARG A 50 9.61 -3.96 6.70
CA ARG A 50 10.20 -4.69 7.83
C ARG A 50 11.25 -5.72 7.40
N SER A 51 11.12 -6.28 6.22
CA SER A 51 12.16 -7.14 5.62
C SER A 51 13.36 -6.37 5.07
N GLY A 52 13.36 -5.03 5.17
CA GLY A 52 14.45 -4.16 4.70
C GLY A 52 14.34 -3.74 3.23
N ASP A 53 13.33 -4.24 2.51
CA ASP A 53 13.06 -3.81 1.14
C ASP A 53 12.27 -2.51 1.17
N THR A 54 12.94 -1.40 0.83
CA THR A 54 12.34 -0.06 0.74
C THR A 54 12.18 0.43 -0.70
N SER A 55 12.32 -0.48 -1.67
CA SER A 55 12.07 -0.15 -3.08
C SER A 55 10.61 0.25 -3.27
N LEU A 56 10.40 1.39 -3.94
CA LEU A 56 9.06 1.90 -4.25
C LEU A 56 8.51 1.33 -5.57
N GLU A 57 9.35 0.60 -6.30
CA GLU A 57 9.02 -0.03 -7.56
C GLU A 57 8.80 -1.54 -7.37
N ASP A 58 8.03 -2.13 -8.26
CA ASP A 58 7.96 -3.58 -8.36
C ASP A 58 9.26 -4.07 -8.99
N GLU A 59 9.96 -5.01 -8.36
CA GLU A 59 11.18 -5.58 -8.94
C GLU A 59 10.84 -6.21 -10.31
N PRO A 60 11.58 -5.89 -11.37
CA PRO A 60 11.38 -6.54 -12.66
C PRO A 60 11.72 -8.02 -12.53
N GLY A 61 10.68 -8.87 -12.48
CA GLY A 61 10.82 -10.34 -12.53
C GLY A 61 10.74 -11.08 -11.19
N ARG A 62 10.67 -10.40 -10.04
CA ARG A 62 10.36 -11.08 -8.78
C ARG A 62 8.86 -11.08 -8.57
N GLY A 63 8.26 -12.18 -9.04
CA GLY A 63 6.83 -12.50 -9.06
C GLY A 63 5.96 -11.54 -8.27
N ARG A 64 5.16 -10.76 -9.01
CA ARG A 64 3.91 -10.10 -8.62
C ARG A 64 3.63 -10.41 -7.17
N ILE A 65 4.07 -9.53 -6.26
CA ILE A 65 3.34 -9.39 -5.02
C ILE A 65 1.90 -9.38 -5.46
N ARG A 66 1.14 -10.40 -5.06
CA ARG A 66 -0.27 -10.55 -5.41
C ARG A 66 -0.94 -9.25 -5.00
N GLU A 67 -0.91 -8.24 -5.89
CA GLU A 67 -1.98 -7.31 -6.15
C GLU A 67 -3.14 -8.27 -6.33
N LEU A 68 -3.83 -8.53 -5.22
CA LEU A 68 -5.19 -8.95 -5.29
C LEU A 68 -5.83 -7.73 -5.91
N ASP A 69 -5.90 -7.80 -7.23
CA ASP A 69 -6.60 -6.90 -8.11
C ASP A 69 -7.86 -6.47 -7.36
N ASP A 70 -7.90 -5.20 -6.93
CA ASP A 70 -9.16 -4.55 -6.55
C ASP A 70 -10.17 -4.67 -7.72
N ASP A 71 -9.68 -4.86 -8.96
CA ASP A 71 -10.46 -5.23 -10.14
C ASP A 71 -11.21 -6.57 -9.99
N ALA A 72 -10.62 -7.58 -9.32
CA ALA A 72 -11.28 -8.85 -9.07
C ALA A 72 -12.35 -8.75 -7.96
N LEU A 73 -12.23 -7.78 -7.06
CA LEU A 73 -13.21 -7.53 -5.99
C LEU A 73 -14.42 -6.72 -6.49
N LYS A 74 -14.22 -5.92 -7.55
CA LYS A 74 -15.30 -5.19 -8.22
C LYS A 74 -16.24 -6.08 -9.04
N SER A 75 -15.75 -7.23 -9.51
CA SER A 75 -16.55 -8.21 -10.27
C SER A 75 -17.46 -9.11 -9.42
N LEU A 76 -17.40 -9.06 -8.09
CA LEU A 76 -18.27 -9.84 -7.20
C LEU A 76 -19.49 -9.04 -6.71
N VAL A 77 -19.60 -7.77 -7.08
CA VAL A 77 -20.68 -6.86 -6.68
C VAL A 77 -21.49 -6.38 -7.90
N GLU A 78 -21.59 -7.21 -8.94
CA GLU A 78 -22.64 -7.12 -9.98
C GLU A 78 -23.48 -8.40 -10.01
#